data_AF-A0A8S3T1I8-F1
#
_entry.id   AF-A0A8S3T1I8-F1
#
_cell.length_a   1.000
_cell.length_b   1.000
_cell.length_c   1.000
_cell.angle_alpha   90.00
_cell.angle_beta   90.00
_cell.angle_gamma   90.00
#
_symmetry.space_group_name_H-M   'P 1'
#
loop_
_entity.id
_entity.type
_entity.pdbx_description
1 polymer ?
#
loop_
_entity_poly.entity_id
_entity_poly.type
_entity_poly.pdbx_seq_one_letter_code
_entity_poly.pdbx_strand_id
1 'polypeptide(L)'
;MLPSDKALGVIWDVNEDKIKFKVKLSDKPLTRRGILSIVSSIFDPLGLVSPVTLRAKLLYSTYAKRSGWDEQIPQECHDQWKSWVKNLPCLENLSVNRCFLRDVQHVKNVQLHIFSDGSELGYGACAYLRVVDENDRTTCSLVMGKQSLAPIKQVSIPRLELSGAVTACRLYDIFVR
;
A
#
# COMPACT_ATOMS: atom_id res chain seq x y z
N MET A 1 3.79 -27.26 -11.91
CA MET A 1 3.67 -25.90 -11.36
C MET A 1 4.31 -25.90 -9.99
N LEU A 2 5.40 -25.18 -9.79
CA LEU A 2 5.93 -24.97 -8.43
C LEU A 2 4.90 -24.17 -7.62
N PRO A 3 4.67 -24.52 -6.35
CA PRO A 3 3.70 -23.83 -5.51
C PRO A 3 4.08 -22.34 -5.37
N SER A 4 3.06 -21.47 -5.32
CA SER A 4 3.25 -20.07 -4.95
C SER A 4 3.58 -20.03 -3.46
N ASP A 5 4.86 -20.01 -3.14
CA ASP A 5 5.32 -19.99 -1.75
C ASP A 5 5.11 -18.61 -1.13
N LYS A 6 4.69 -18.61 0.14
CA LYS A 6 4.60 -17.38 0.93
C LYS A 6 5.97 -17.07 1.51
N ALA A 7 6.57 -15.97 1.09
CA ALA A 7 7.78 -15.43 1.70
C ALA A 7 7.41 -14.25 2.59
N LEU A 8 7.70 -14.34 3.89
CA LEU A 8 7.45 -13.28 4.88
C LEU A 8 5.99 -12.78 4.97
N GLY A 9 5.01 -13.55 4.47
CA GLY A 9 3.59 -13.17 4.44
C GLY A 9 3.11 -12.58 3.10
N VAL A 10 4.02 -12.29 2.18
CA VAL A 10 3.74 -11.88 0.79
C VAL A 10 3.80 -13.11 -0.12
N ILE A 11 3.02 -13.12 -1.21
CA ILE A 11 3.08 -14.22 -2.18
C ILE A 11 4.16 -13.92 -3.20
N TRP A 12 5.05 -14.88 -3.38
CA TRP A 12 6.11 -14.81 -4.37
C TRP A 12 5.88 -15.87 -5.44
N ASP A 13 5.80 -15.42 -6.69
CA ASP A 13 5.87 -16.30 -7.85
C ASP A 13 7.33 -16.52 -8.22
N VAL A 14 7.85 -17.70 -7.89
CA VAL A 14 9.26 -18.07 -8.10
C VAL A 14 9.59 -18.17 -9.59
N ASN A 15 8.64 -18.59 -10.44
CA ASN A 15 8.90 -18.77 -11.87
C ASN A 15 9.05 -17.40 -12.56
N GLU A 16 8.14 -16.48 -12.23
CA GLU A 16 8.17 -15.13 -12.80
C GLU A 16 9.01 -14.15 -12.00
N ASP A 17 9.55 -14.52 -10.84
CA ASP A 17 10.21 -13.62 -9.89
C ASP A 17 9.40 -12.34 -9.55
N LYS A 18 8.10 -12.52 -9.28
CA LYS A 18 7.17 -11.42 -8.99
C LYS A 18 6.52 -11.55 -7.62
N ILE A 19 6.33 -10.41 -6.98
CA ILE A 19 5.45 -10.25 -5.83
C ILE A 19 4.00 -10.19 -6.34
N LYS A 20 3.12 -11.00 -5.75
CA LYS A 20 1.69 -11.04 -6.01
C LYS A 20 0.90 -10.86 -4.72
N PHE A 21 -0.37 -10.51 -4.86
CA PHE A 21 -1.32 -10.38 -3.75
C PHE A 21 -2.39 -11.47 -3.88
N LYS A 22 -2.84 -12.01 -2.74
CA LYS A 22 -4.00 -12.90 -2.69
C LYS A 22 -4.96 -12.39 -1.66
N VAL A 23 -6.22 -12.31 -2.06
CA VAL A 23 -7.28 -11.76 -1.27
C VAL A 23 -8.14 -12.90 -0.78
N LYS A 24 -8.07 -13.16 0.53
CA LYS A 24 -9.02 -14.07 1.17
C LYS A 24 -10.24 -13.28 1.63
N LEU A 25 -11.22 -13.16 0.74
CA LEU A 25 -12.54 -12.69 1.14
C LEU A 25 -13.17 -13.74 2.06
N SER A 26 -13.42 -13.34 3.31
CA SER A 26 -14.26 -14.12 4.21
C SER A 26 -15.56 -13.36 4.39
N ASP A 27 -16.67 -14.08 4.42
CA ASP A 27 -17.96 -13.49 4.74
C ASP A 27 -17.95 -13.12 6.22
N LYS A 28 -17.53 -11.89 6.49
CA LYS A 28 -17.42 -11.35 7.85
C LYS A 28 -18.60 -10.41 8.08
N PRO A 29 -19.18 -10.44 9.28
CA PRO A 29 -20.24 -9.51 9.61
C PRO A 29 -19.72 -8.09 9.50
N LEU A 30 -20.61 -7.16 9.14
CA LEU A 30 -20.29 -5.76 8.93
C LEU A 30 -20.13 -4.99 10.25
N THR A 31 -19.24 -5.50 11.09
CA THR A 31 -18.89 -4.97 12.40
C THR A 31 -17.49 -4.38 12.35
N ARG A 32 -17.13 -3.61 13.39
CA ARG A 32 -15.77 -3.10 13.54
C ARG A 32 -14.72 -4.21 13.49
N ARG A 33 -14.97 -5.35 14.13
CA ARG A 33 -14.10 -6.52 14.10
C ARG A 33 -13.99 -7.12 12.71
N GLY A 34 -15.11 -7.27 12.01
CA GLY A 34 -15.15 -7.83 10.65
C GLY A 34 -14.35 -6.99 9.66
N ILE A 35 -14.55 -5.68 9.68
CA ILE A 35 -13.78 -4.72 8.86
C ILE A 35 -12.30 -4.86 9.13
N LEU A 36 -11.88 -4.77 10.40
CA LEU A 36 -10.46 -4.79 10.75
C LEU A 36 -9.82 -6.12 10.36
N SER A 37 -10.55 -7.23 10.50
CA SER A 37 -10.09 -8.55 10.06
C SER A 37 -9.83 -8.60 8.55
N ILE A 38 -10.70 -7.99 7.74
CA ILE A 38 -10.52 -7.96 6.27
C ILE A 38 -9.36 -7.03 5.91
N VAL A 39 -9.32 -5.80 6.44
CA VAL A 39 -8.24 -4.84 6.16
C VAL A 39 -6.87 -5.40 6.55
N SER A 40 -6.77 -6.04 7.71
CA SER A 40 -5.51 -6.61 8.21
C SER A 40 -5.11 -7.90 7.49
N SER A 41 -6.01 -8.51 6.72
CA SER A 41 -5.67 -9.69 5.91
C SER A 41 -4.81 -9.33 4.69
N ILE A 42 -4.81 -8.04 4.29
CA ILE A 42 -3.95 -7.51 3.24
C ILE A 42 -2.58 -7.24 3.85
N PHE A 43 -1.67 -8.20 3.67
CA PHE A 43 -0.30 -8.07 4.11
C PHE A 43 0.53 -7.31 3.06
N ASP A 44 0.86 -6.05 3.37
CA ASP A 44 1.59 -5.13 2.47
C ASP A 44 2.75 -4.44 3.22
N PRO A 45 3.87 -5.15 3.46
CA PRO A 45 4.99 -4.63 4.24
C PRO A 45 5.74 -3.50 3.51
N LEU A 46 5.71 -3.51 2.17
CA LEU A 46 6.35 -2.52 1.31
C LEU A 46 5.42 -1.35 0.95
N GLY A 47 4.14 -1.40 1.33
CA GLY A 47 3.18 -0.35 1.02
C GLY A 47 2.85 -0.21 -0.48
N LEU A 48 3.01 -1.28 -1.27
CA LEU A 48 2.77 -1.27 -2.73
C LEU A 48 1.29 -1.10 -3.08
N VAL A 49 0.40 -1.52 -2.18
CA VAL A 49 -1.06 -1.36 -2.32
C VAL A 49 -1.62 -0.37 -1.30
N SER A 50 -0.76 0.54 -0.82
CA SER A 50 -1.10 1.64 0.08
C SER A 50 -2.37 2.41 -0.33
N PRO A 51 -2.60 2.77 -1.62
CA PRO A 51 -3.82 3.49 -2.02
C PRO A 51 -5.10 2.69 -1.75
N VAL A 52 -5.05 1.37 -1.92
CA VAL A 52 -6.20 0.48 -1.70
C VAL A 52 -6.46 0.33 -0.20
N THR A 53 -5.42 0.10 0.60
CA THR A 53 -5.56 -0.04 2.06
C THR A 53 -5.92 1.28 2.75
N LEU A 54 -5.50 2.43 2.21
CA LEU A 54 -5.82 3.75 2.75
C LEU A 54 -7.33 4.00 2.79
N ARG A 55 -8.06 3.68 1.70
CA ARG A 55 -9.52 3.82 1.64
C ARG A 55 -10.23 2.99 2.72
N ALA A 56 -9.79 1.76 2.93
CA ALA A 56 -10.30 0.88 3.97
C ALA A 56 -10.02 1.44 5.38
N LYS A 57 -8.79 1.92 5.62
CA LYS A 57 -8.40 2.55 6.90
C LYS A 57 -9.22 3.81 7.17
N LEU A 58 -9.51 4.62 6.13
CA LEU A 58 -10.35 5.80 6.24
C LEU A 58 -11.77 5.43 6.67
N LEU A 59 -12.41 4.46 5.98
CA LEU A 59 -13.74 3.95 6.37
C LEU A 59 -13.75 3.44 7.82
N TYR A 60 -12.73 2.70 8.22
CA TYR A 60 -12.60 2.22 9.59
C TYR A 60 -12.49 3.38 10.59
N SER A 61 -11.63 4.37 10.33
CA SER A 61 -11.40 5.50 11.23
C SER A 61 -12.63 6.41 11.37
N THR A 62 -13.35 6.63 10.26
CA THR A 62 -14.50 7.54 10.23
C THR A 62 -15.74 6.93 10.88
N TYR A 63 -16.03 5.65 10.58
CA TYR A 63 -17.29 5.01 10.98
C TYR A 63 -17.05 3.94 12.05
N ALA A 64 -16.31 2.89 11.71
CA ALA A 64 -16.23 1.68 12.53
C ALA A 64 -15.56 1.90 13.90
N LYS A 65 -14.60 2.83 14.00
CA LYS A 65 -13.88 3.12 15.25
C LYS A 65 -14.78 3.66 16.35
N ARG A 66 -15.93 4.26 15.98
CA ARG A 66 -16.93 4.81 16.92
C ARG A 66 -17.95 3.77 17.41
N SER A 67 -18.05 2.63 16.73
CA SER A 67 -18.95 1.53 17.09
C SER A 67 -18.29 0.53 18.05
N GLY A 68 -19.13 -0.26 18.73
CA GLY A 68 -18.71 -1.45 19.45
C GLY A 68 -18.04 -2.49 18.54
N TRP A 69 -17.27 -3.42 19.12
CA TRP A 69 -16.51 -4.41 18.35
C TRP A 69 -17.37 -5.32 17.49
N ASP A 70 -18.51 -5.74 18.03
CA ASP A 70 -19.45 -6.68 17.42
C ASP A 70 -20.80 -6.02 17.09
N GLU A 71 -20.84 -4.69 17.15
CA GLU A 71 -21.97 -3.86 16.75
C GLU A 71 -21.93 -3.59 15.24
N GLN A 72 -23.11 -3.49 14.62
CA GLN A 72 -23.23 -3.15 13.21
C GLN A 72 -22.80 -1.70 12.97
N ILE A 73 -21.98 -1.48 11.95
CA ILE A 73 -21.53 -0.12 11.61
C ILE A 73 -22.66 0.72 10.99
N PRO A 74 -22.56 2.06 11.07
CA PRO A 74 -23.56 2.96 10.49
C PRO A 74 -23.80 2.72 9.00
N GLN A 75 -25.05 2.85 8.56
CA GLN A 75 -25.50 2.44 7.23
C GLN A 75 -24.87 3.26 6.10
N GLU A 76 -24.43 4.48 6.39
CA GLU A 76 -23.81 5.43 5.46
C GLU A 76 -22.51 4.90 4.84
N CYS A 77 -21.83 3.96 5.50
CA CYS A 77 -20.58 3.38 5.01
C CYS A 77 -20.74 2.00 4.37
N HIS A 78 -21.95 1.42 4.37
CA HIS A 78 -22.18 0.06 3.87
C HIS A 78 -21.87 -0.04 2.38
N ASP A 79 -22.32 0.90 1.57
CA ASP A 79 -22.11 0.87 0.12
C ASP A 79 -20.65 1.09 -0.26
N GLN A 80 -19.99 2.03 0.43
CA GLN A 80 -18.55 2.29 0.24
C GLN A 80 -17.73 1.05 0.62
N TRP A 81 -18.08 0.39 1.74
CA TRP A 81 -17.42 -0.84 2.16
C TRP A 81 -17.67 -2.00 1.19
N LYS A 82 -18.93 -2.25 0.80
CA LYS A 82 -19.28 -3.30 -0.17
C LYS A 82 -18.57 -3.10 -1.49
N SER A 83 -18.53 -1.85 -1.98
CA SER A 83 -17.80 -1.49 -3.19
C SER A 83 -16.29 -1.76 -3.04
N TRP A 84 -15.68 -1.35 -1.93
CA TRP A 84 -14.26 -1.61 -1.68
C TRP A 84 -13.95 -3.11 -1.62
N VAL A 85 -14.76 -3.91 -0.90
CA VAL A 85 -14.61 -5.38 -0.81
C VAL A 85 -14.79 -6.03 -2.19
N LYS A 86 -15.79 -5.59 -2.97
CA LYS A 86 -16.05 -6.12 -4.33
C LYS A 86 -14.86 -5.89 -5.28
N ASN A 87 -14.16 -4.77 -5.14
CA ASN A 87 -12.99 -4.46 -5.96
C ASN A 87 -11.70 -5.10 -5.44
N LEU A 88 -11.70 -5.64 -4.22
CA LEU A 88 -10.50 -6.17 -3.61
C LEU A 88 -9.86 -7.33 -4.41
N PRO A 89 -10.61 -8.28 -5.00
CA PRO A 89 -10.05 -9.32 -5.86
C PRO A 89 -9.26 -8.80 -7.07
N CYS A 90 -9.49 -7.57 -7.53
CA CYS A 90 -8.68 -6.96 -8.59
C CYS A 90 -7.21 -6.82 -8.20
N LEU A 91 -6.87 -6.81 -6.90
CA LEU A 91 -5.48 -6.84 -6.43
C LEU A 91 -4.74 -8.11 -6.83
N GLU A 92 -5.43 -9.23 -7.08
CA GLU A 92 -4.76 -10.47 -7.49
C GLU A 92 -4.18 -10.38 -8.91
N ASN A 93 -4.68 -9.43 -9.72
CA ASN A 93 -4.13 -9.13 -11.04
C ASN A 93 -2.89 -8.24 -10.97
N LEU A 94 -2.61 -7.63 -9.82
CA LEU A 94 -1.42 -6.81 -9.62
C LEU A 94 -0.22 -7.72 -9.37
N SER A 95 0.81 -7.58 -10.19
CA SER A 95 2.11 -8.21 -9.97
C SER A 95 3.21 -7.17 -10.09
N VAL A 96 4.19 -7.26 -9.20
CA VAL A 96 5.33 -6.33 -9.13
C VAL A 96 6.61 -7.14 -9.22
N ASN A 97 7.55 -6.73 -10.06
CA ASN A 97 8.84 -7.39 -10.17
C ASN A 97 9.59 -7.28 -8.83
N ARG A 98 10.06 -8.41 -8.30
CA ARG A 98 10.84 -8.42 -7.05
C ARG A 98 12.26 -7.86 -7.28
N CYS A 99 12.87 -8.24 -8.39
CA CYS A 99 14.17 -7.72 -8.82
C CYS A 99 13.98 -6.49 -9.73
N PHE A 100 14.47 -5.33 -9.27
CA PHE A 100 14.36 -4.07 -10.04
C PHE A 100 15.31 -4.01 -11.25
N LEU A 101 16.34 -4.86 -11.28
CA LEU A 101 17.38 -4.87 -12.31
C LEU A 101 17.25 -6.04 -13.28
N ARG A 102 16.14 -6.80 -13.24
CA ARG A 102 15.99 -8.04 -14.01
C ARG A 102 16.27 -7.87 -15.50
N ASP A 103 15.75 -6.79 -16.08
CA ASP A 103 15.84 -6.53 -17.52
C ASP A 103 17.01 -5.58 -17.87
N VAL A 104 17.87 -5.27 -16.89
CA VAL A 104 18.99 -4.33 -17.04
C VAL A 104 20.31 -5.10 -16.99
N GLN A 105 20.99 -5.20 -18.13
CA GLN A 105 22.28 -5.91 -18.22
C GLN A 105 23.42 -5.11 -17.60
N HIS A 106 23.62 -3.87 -18.07
CA HIS A 106 24.67 -2.97 -17.60
C HIS A 106 24.04 -1.66 -17.13
N VAL A 107 24.25 -1.36 -15.85
CA VAL A 107 23.67 -0.20 -15.18
C VAL A 107 24.62 0.98 -15.36
N LYS A 108 24.16 2.00 -16.10
CA LYS A 108 24.87 3.27 -16.28
C LYS A 108 24.63 4.23 -15.12
N ASN A 109 23.40 4.30 -14.65
CA ASN A 109 23.02 5.24 -13.59
C ASN A 109 21.83 4.70 -12.78
N VAL A 110 21.87 4.90 -11.46
CA VAL A 110 20.79 4.57 -10.54
C VAL A 110 20.44 5.79 -9.71
N GLN A 111 19.16 6.10 -9.60
CA GLN A 111 18.65 7.20 -8.82
C GLN A 111 17.47 6.73 -7.97
N LEU A 112 17.47 7.13 -6.71
CA LEU A 112 16.33 6.98 -5.82
C LEU A 112 15.55 8.29 -5.80
N HIS A 113 14.32 8.27 -6.30
CA HIS A 113 13.40 9.40 -6.30
C HIS A 113 12.34 9.18 -5.24
N ILE A 114 12.18 10.11 -4.30
CA ILE A 114 11.17 10.00 -3.24
C ILE A 114 10.22 11.18 -3.39
N PHE A 115 8.94 10.85 -3.51
CA PHE A 115 7.86 11.83 -3.57
C PHE A 115 7.08 11.77 -2.27
N SER A 116 6.57 12.93 -1.84
CA SER A 116 5.66 13.05 -0.70
C SER A 116 4.45 13.88 -1.08
N ASP A 117 3.32 13.57 -0.47
CA ASP A 117 2.07 14.29 -0.67
C ASP A 117 1.24 14.29 0.63
N GLY A 118 0.43 15.33 0.82
CA GLY A 118 -0.37 15.57 2.01
C GLY A 118 -1.78 16.07 1.69
N SER A 119 -2.78 15.26 2.02
CA SER A 119 -4.20 15.61 1.86
C SER A 119 -4.94 15.63 3.19
N GLU A 120 -6.14 16.20 3.21
CA GLU A 120 -7.04 16.18 4.37
C GLU A 120 -7.39 14.76 4.84
N LEU A 121 -7.30 13.76 3.95
CA LEU A 121 -7.59 12.36 4.25
C LEU A 121 -6.38 11.62 4.83
N GLY A 122 -5.18 12.04 4.45
CA GLY A 122 -3.94 11.36 4.78
C GLY A 122 -2.75 11.92 4.05
N TYR A 123 -1.57 11.55 4.53
CA TYR A 123 -0.29 11.92 3.97
C TYR A 123 0.56 10.67 3.75
N GLY A 124 1.54 10.78 2.88
CA GLY A 124 2.40 9.65 2.57
C GLY A 124 3.60 10.03 1.74
N ALA A 125 4.41 9.03 1.47
CA ALA A 125 5.55 9.15 0.58
C ALA A 125 5.79 7.82 -0.14
N CYS A 126 6.34 7.91 -1.35
CA CYS A 126 6.66 6.77 -2.20
C CYS A 126 8.07 6.93 -2.78
N ALA A 127 8.83 5.84 -2.76
CA ALA A 127 10.18 5.76 -3.26
C ALA A 127 10.20 4.96 -4.57
N TYR A 128 10.71 5.58 -5.62
CA TYR A 128 10.90 4.99 -6.94
C TYR A 128 12.40 4.83 -7.22
N LEU A 129 12.77 3.65 -7.70
CA LEU A 129 14.10 3.42 -8.26
C LEU A 129 14.04 3.70 -9.76
N ARG A 130 14.84 4.67 -10.20
CA ARG A 130 15.06 4.95 -11.61
C ARG A 130 16.43 4.39 -11.99
N VAL A 131 16.43 3.52 -13.00
CA VAL A 131 17.64 2.87 -13.51
C VAL A 131 17.77 3.23 -14.98
N VAL A 132 18.98 3.62 -15.37
CA VAL A 132 19.35 3.89 -16.77
C VAL A 132 20.38 2.86 -17.19
N ASP A 133 20.13 2.17 -18.29
CA ASP A 133 21.08 1.24 -18.89
C ASP A 133 22.11 1.94 -19.79
N GLU A 134 23.09 1.21 -20.30
CA GLU A 134 24.09 1.76 -21.24
C GLU A 134 23.49 2.19 -22.59
N ASN A 135 22.30 1.69 -22.95
CA ASN A 135 21.56 2.06 -24.15
C ASN A 135 20.60 3.26 -23.91
N ASP A 136 20.75 3.96 -22.78
CA ASP A 136 19.91 5.08 -22.32
C ASP A 136 18.42 4.73 -22.13
N ARG A 137 18.07 3.44 -22.01
CA ARG A 137 16.73 3.02 -21.61
C ARG A 137 16.54 3.27 -20.12
N THR A 138 15.44 3.94 -19.79
CA THR A 138 15.07 4.25 -18.41
C THR A 138 13.96 3.33 -17.93
N THR A 139 14.18 2.67 -16.80
CA THR A 139 13.15 1.90 -16.09
C THR A 139 12.90 2.52 -14.73
N CYS A 140 11.64 2.71 -14.37
CA CYS A 140 11.21 3.20 -13.07
C CYS A 140 10.39 2.13 -12.36
N SER A 141 10.71 1.83 -11.10
CA SER A 141 10.00 0.84 -10.30
C SER A 141 9.68 1.39 -8.92
N LEU A 142 8.45 1.19 -8.45
CA LEU A 142 8.07 1.52 -7.07
C LEU A 142 8.74 0.52 -6.12
N VAL A 143 9.55 1.03 -5.20
CA VAL A 143 10.29 0.21 -4.24
C VAL A 143 9.51 0.06 -2.94
N MET A 144 9.02 1.18 -2.42
CA MET A 144 8.28 1.22 -1.16
C MET A 144 7.36 2.43 -1.12
N GLY A 145 6.17 2.24 -0.56
CA GLY A 145 5.26 3.31 -0.16
C GLY A 145 5.07 3.31 1.36
N LYS A 146 4.84 4.49 1.92
CA LYS A 146 4.25 4.62 3.24
C LYS A 146 3.11 5.62 3.20
N GLN A 147 2.06 5.29 3.94
CA GLN A 147 0.89 6.14 4.12
C GLN A 147 0.49 6.18 5.58
N SER A 148 -0.15 7.28 5.96
CA SER A 148 -0.79 7.47 7.25
C SER A 148 -2.06 8.28 7.07
N LEU A 149 -3.08 7.94 7.86
CA LEU A 149 -4.30 8.76 7.91
C LEU A 149 -3.98 10.12 8.54
N ALA A 150 -4.70 11.15 8.08
CA ALA A 150 -4.63 12.44 8.72
C ALA A 150 -5.13 12.32 10.18
N PRO A 151 -4.54 13.08 11.13
CA PRO A 151 -5.01 13.08 12.50
C PRO A 151 -6.49 13.47 12.60
N ILE A 152 -7.21 12.89 13.55
CA ILE A 152 -8.64 13.21 13.79
C ILE A 152 -8.80 14.68 14.18
N LYS A 153 -7.83 15.25 14.91
CA LYS A 153 -7.77 16.68 15.18
C LYS A 153 -7.36 17.37 13.88
N GLN A 154 -8.17 18.33 13.42
CA GLN A 154 -7.93 19.03 12.18
C GLN A 154 -6.54 19.70 12.20
N VAL A 155 -5.77 19.41 11.17
CA VAL A 155 -4.44 19.97 10.94
C VAL A 155 -4.47 20.65 9.58
N SER A 156 -3.75 21.76 9.42
CA SER A 156 -3.66 22.44 8.12
C SER A 156 -2.97 21.57 7.08
N ILE A 157 -3.38 21.72 5.81
CA ILE A 157 -2.78 21.01 4.66
C ILE A 157 -1.25 21.20 4.63
N PRO A 158 -0.67 22.42 4.78
CA PRO A 158 0.79 22.59 4.79
C PRO A 158 1.51 21.75 5.85
N ARG A 159 0.87 21.47 6.99
CA ARG A 159 1.48 20.64 8.04
C ARG A 159 1.33 19.14 7.75
N LEU A 160 0.31 18.74 6.99
CA LEU A 160 0.18 17.39 6.46
C LEU A 160 1.19 17.14 5.35
N GLU A 161 1.42 18.11 4.47
CA GLU A 161 2.52 18.09 3.48
C GLU A 161 3.88 17.93 4.18
N LEU A 162 4.14 18.72 5.22
CA LEU A 162 5.35 18.57 6.03
C LEU A 162 5.46 17.19 6.68
N SER A 163 4.34 16.62 7.15
CA SER A 163 4.32 15.25 7.69
C SER A 163 4.62 14.20 6.61
N GLY A 164 4.16 14.42 5.38
CA GLY A 164 4.54 13.65 4.19
C GLY A 164 6.04 13.74 3.93
N ALA A 165 6.61 14.94 3.91
CA ALA A 165 8.04 15.16 3.73
C ALA A 165 8.90 14.48 4.80
N VAL A 166 8.49 14.55 6.08
CA VAL A 166 9.15 13.81 7.17
C VAL A 166 9.09 12.29 6.93
N THR A 167 7.97 11.80 6.40
CA THR A 167 7.83 10.39 6.02
C THR A 167 8.76 10.01 4.87
N ALA A 168 8.95 10.91 3.89
CA ALA A 168 9.93 10.74 2.82
C ALA A 168 11.37 10.68 3.35
N CYS A 169 11.77 11.56 4.27
CA CYS A 169 13.10 11.49 4.90
C CYS A 169 13.30 10.17 5.66
N ARG A 170 12.29 9.69 6.39
CA ARG A 170 12.35 8.39 7.07
C ARG A 170 12.42 7.22 6.09
N LEU A 171 11.77 7.31 4.93
CA LEU A 171 11.89 6.33 3.86
C LEU A 171 13.31 6.32 3.28
N TYR A 172 13.89 7.50 3.05
CA TYR A 172 15.28 7.64 2.61
C TYR A 172 16.25 6.94 3.56
N ASP A 173 16.10 7.15 4.88
CA ASP A 173 16.95 6.54 5.90
C ASP A 173 16.90 5.00 5.89
N ILE A 174 15.79 4.39 5.42
CA ILE A 174 15.67 2.92 5.30
C ILE A 174 16.53 2.38 4.15
N PHE A 175 16.76 3.17 3.10
CA PHE A 175 17.50 2.73 1.92
C PHE A 175 18.99 3.03 1.98
N VAL A 176 19.40 4.01 2.80
CA VAL A 176 20.79 4.50 2.85
C VAL A 176 21.53 4.04 4.11
N ARG A 177 20.83 3.53 5.13
CA ARG A 177 21.46 2.84 6.26
C ARG A 177 21.71 1.37 5.96
#